data_AF-A0A183EQA2-F1
#
_entry.id   AF-A0A183EQA2-F1
#
_cell.length_a   1.000
_cell.length_b   1.000
_cell.length_c   1.000
_cell.angle_alpha   90.00
_cell.angle_beta   90.00
_cell.angle_gamma   90.00
#
_symmetry.space_group_name_H-M   'P 1'
#
loop_
_entity.id
_entity.type
_entity.pdbx_description
1 polymer ?
#
loop_
_entity_poly.entity_id
_entity_poly.type
_entity_poly.pdbx_seq_one_letter_code
_entity_poly.pdbx_strand_id
1 'polypeptide(L)'
;MTVPILKRQIFVLKITGLYADDTPVIVHAESSSTVKNVIETALTNAGKNADTAEDYVLVEVSGGNLFSGTDEQQHEQSGHRILPPNEPVMDSVACWNGSMRRFVIRKKGAVRFEIF
;
A
#
# COMPACT_ATOMS: atom_id res chain seq x y z
N MET A 1 -29.97 -25.67 -12.05
CA MET A 1 -29.26 -24.38 -11.97
C MET A 1 -27.83 -24.69 -11.53
N THR A 2 -26.84 -24.51 -12.39
CA THR A 2 -25.43 -24.72 -12.03
C THR A 2 -24.91 -23.45 -11.38
N VAL A 3 -24.67 -23.49 -10.06
CA VAL A 3 -23.99 -22.38 -9.38
C VAL A 3 -22.54 -22.39 -9.89
N PRO A 4 -22.06 -21.31 -10.55
CA PRO A 4 -20.69 -21.30 -11.02
C PRO A 4 -19.76 -21.39 -9.81
N ILE A 5 -18.81 -22.34 -9.86
CA ILE A 5 -17.73 -22.41 -8.87
C ILE A 5 -16.87 -21.16 -9.08
N LEU A 6 -17.12 -20.13 -8.27
CA LEU A 6 -16.33 -18.92 -8.26
C LEU A 6 -15.00 -19.26 -7.57
N LYS A 7 -13.98 -19.62 -8.35
CA LYS A 7 -12.63 -19.84 -7.82
C LYS A 7 -12.10 -18.49 -7.33
N ARG A 8 -11.99 -18.33 -6.02
CA ARG A 8 -11.38 -17.13 -5.42
C ARG A 8 -9.89 -17.14 -5.72
N GLN A 9 -9.44 -16.20 -6.54
CA GLN A 9 -8.03 -16.00 -6.80
C GLN A 9 -7.43 -15.19 -5.65
N ILE A 10 -6.41 -15.77 -5.00
CA ILE A 10 -5.66 -15.12 -3.93
C ILE A 10 -4.36 -14.57 -4.51
N PHE A 11 -4.09 -13.30 -4.21
CA PHE A 11 -2.85 -12.60 -4.51
C PHE A 11 -2.04 -12.43 -3.23
N VAL A 12 -0.73 -12.57 -3.34
CA VAL A 12 0.20 -12.40 -2.22
C VAL A 12 0.91 -11.07 -2.40
N LEU A 13 0.63 -10.12 -1.51
CA LEU A 13 1.21 -8.77 -1.54
C LEU A 13 2.27 -8.63 -0.45
N LYS A 14 3.41 -8.05 -0.82
CA LYS A 14 4.50 -7.69 0.10
C LYS A 14 4.35 -6.22 0.48
N ILE A 15 4.08 -5.96 1.76
CA ILE A 15 3.87 -4.62 2.30
C ILE A 15 5.00 -4.27 3.27
N THR A 16 5.55 -3.06 3.18
CA THR A 16 6.65 -2.58 4.06
C THR A 16 6.24 -1.30 4.81
N GLY A 17 7.09 -0.76 5.67
CA GLY A 17 6.83 0.48 6.43
C GLY A 17 6.03 0.32 7.73
N LEU A 18 5.68 -0.92 8.12
CA LEU A 18 5.08 -1.20 9.42
C LEU A 18 6.12 -1.42 10.53
N TYR A 19 7.32 -1.88 10.18
CA TYR A 19 8.44 -2.03 11.09
C TYR A 19 9.55 -1.04 10.74
N ALA A 20 10.37 -0.66 11.72
CA ALA A 20 11.45 0.32 11.55
C ALA A 20 12.60 -0.22 10.68
N ASP A 21 12.79 -1.53 10.64
CA ASP A 21 13.77 -2.24 9.83
C ASP A 21 13.26 -2.60 8.42
N ASP A 22 12.08 -2.09 8.05
CA ASP A 22 11.45 -2.33 6.75
C ASP A 22 11.14 -3.81 6.47
N THR A 23 11.05 -4.63 7.52
CA THR A 23 10.63 -6.04 7.42
C THR A 23 9.27 -6.13 6.73
N PRO A 24 9.13 -6.96 5.69
CA PRO A 24 7.89 -7.07 4.95
C PRO A 24 6.82 -7.86 5.70
N VAL A 25 5.59 -7.35 5.64
CA VAL A 25 4.38 -8.05 6.03
C VAL A 25 3.72 -8.63 4.79
N ILE A 26 3.38 -9.91 4.83
CA ILE A 26 2.69 -10.60 3.75
C ILE A 26 1.18 -10.45 3.94
N VAL A 27 0.48 -9.98 2.90
CA VAL A 27 -0.97 -9.84 2.87
C VAL A 27 -1.54 -10.71 1.77
N HIS A 28 -2.58 -11.48 2.10
CA HIS A 28 -3.36 -12.23 1.14
C HIS A 28 -4.56 -11.37 0.73
N ALA A 29 -4.64 -11.00 -0.55
CA ALA A 29 -5.69 -10.16 -1.10
C ALA A 29 -6.49 -10.93 -2.17
N GLU A 30 -7.77 -10.61 -2.31
CA GLU A 30 -8.61 -11.04 -3.43
C GLU A 30 -8.65 -9.92 -4.49
N SER A 31 -9.18 -10.21 -5.68
CA SER A 31 -9.35 -9.19 -6.72
C SER A 31 -10.24 -8.02 -6.28
N SER A 32 -11.17 -8.26 -5.36
CA SER A 32 -12.07 -7.26 -4.77
C SER A 32 -11.51 -6.56 -3.53
N SER A 33 -10.32 -6.96 -3.04
CA SER A 33 -9.75 -6.34 -1.85
C SER A 33 -9.40 -4.89 -2.12
N THR A 34 -10.00 -4.01 -1.33
CA THR A 34 -9.69 -2.58 -1.37
C THR A 34 -8.36 -2.30 -0.67
N VAL A 35 -7.79 -1.13 -0.94
CA VAL A 35 -6.64 -0.60 -0.21
C VAL A 35 -6.87 -0.61 1.30
N LYS A 36 -8.08 -0.24 1.76
CA LYS A 36 -8.45 -0.31 3.19
C LYS A 36 -8.32 -1.73 3.74
N ASN A 37 -8.87 -2.74 3.04
CA ASN A 37 -8.76 -4.14 3.46
C ASN A 37 -7.30 -4.62 3.55
N VAL A 38 -6.45 -4.18 2.62
CA VAL A 38 -5.01 -4.50 2.62
C VAL A 38 -4.31 -3.88 3.83
N ILE A 39 -4.63 -2.62 4.16
CA ILE A 39 -4.08 -1.95 5.34
C ILE A 39 -4.53 -2.67 6.61
N GLU A 40 -5.82 -2.97 6.77
CA GLU A 40 -6.35 -3.71 7.94
C GLU A 40 -5.64 -5.05 8.12
N THR A 41 -5.54 -5.83 7.04
CA THR A 41 -4.88 -7.14 7.07
C THR A 41 -3.39 -7.02 7.39
N ALA A 42 -2.70 -6.01 6.86
CA ALA A 42 -1.30 -5.76 7.16
C ALA A 42 -1.09 -5.39 8.63
N LEU A 43 -1.94 -4.55 9.21
CA LEU A 43 -1.89 -4.18 10.62
C LEU A 43 -2.11 -5.39 11.53
N THR A 44 -3.12 -6.22 11.21
CA THR A 44 -3.36 -7.48 11.94
C THR A 44 -2.17 -8.42 11.86
N ASN A 45 -1.63 -8.64 10.66
CA ASN A 45 -0.47 -9.52 10.46
C ASN A 45 0.81 -8.98 11.14
N ALA A 46 0.90 -7.66 11.32
CA ALA A 46 2.01 -7.02 12.02
C ALA A 46 1.85 -6.98 13.56
N GLY A 47 0.72 -7.44 14.09
CA GLY A 47 0.40 -7.36 15.52
C GLY A 47 -0.10 -5.98 16.00
N LYS A 48 -0.40 -5.05 15.09
CA LYS A 48 -0.86 -3.68 15.40
C LYS A 48 -2.39 -3.56 15.44
N ASN A 49 -3.07 -4.49 16.09
CA ASN A 49 -4.54 -4.57 16.10
C ASN A 49 -5.25 -3.38 16.80
N ALA A 50 -4.52 -2.58 17.57
CA ALA A 50 -5.05 -1.38 18.22
C ALA A 50 -5.13 -0.16 17.27
N ASP A 51 -4.39 -0.19 16.16
CA ASP A 51 -4.39 0.85 15.15
C ASP A 51 -5.59 0.68 14.20
N THR A 52 -6.13 1.77 13.68
CA THR A 52 -7.19 1.73 12.67
C THR A 52 -6.62 1.96 11.27
N ALA A 53 -7.20 1.36 10.23
CA ALA A 53 -6.75 1.61 8.86
C ALA A 53 -6.94 3.06 8.40
N GLU A 54 -7.80 3.83 9.06
CA GLU A 54 -8.00 5.24 8.79
C GLU A 54 -6.79 6.08 9.16
N ASP A 55 -5.97 5.61 10.11
CA ASP A 55 -4.73 6.24 10.53
C ASP A 55 -3.58 5.99 9.55
N TYR A 56 -3.79 5.21 8.49
CA TYR A 56 -2.74 4.78 7.57
C TYR A 56 -3.09 5.06 6.11
N VAL A 57 -2.03 5.20 5.30
CA VAL A 57 -2.12 5.25 3.84
C VAL A 57 -1.27 4.15 3.25
N LEU A 58 -1.72 3.60 2.12
CA LEU A 58 -0.94 2.70 1.28
C LEU A 58 -0.32 3.52 0.15
N VAL A 59 0.98 3.38 -0.04
CA VAL A 59 1.76 4.09 -1.06
C VAL A 59 2.38 3.04 -1.98
N GLU A 60 2.16 3.16 -3.28
CA GLU A 60 2.99 2.46 -4.25
C GLU A 60 4.25 3.27 -4.52
N VAL A 61 5.41 2.61 -4.55
CA VAL A 61 6.72 3.25 -4.77
C VAL A 61 7.45 2.52 -5.89
N SER A 62 7.91 3.27 -6.89
CA SER A 62 8.76 2.78 -7.99
C SER A 62 10.17 2.49 -7.49
N GLY A 63 10.80 1.43 -8.00
CA GLY A 63 12.13 0.97 -7.60
C GLY A 63 13.31 1.89 -7.96
N GLY A 64 13.08 3.17 -8.27
CA GLY A 64 14.13 4.17 -8.45
C GLY A 64 14.61 4.71 -7.10
N ASN A 65 15.92 4.70 -6.87
CA ASN A 65 16.63 5.13 -5.66
C ASN A 65 15.90 6.19 -4.79
N LEU A 66 15.44 5.79 -3.61
CA LEU A 66 14.92 6.68 -2.56
C LEU A 66 16.01 7.51 -1.82
N PHE A 67 17.24 7.59 -2.34
CA PHE A 67 18.36 8.30 -1.70
C PHE A 67 18.79 9.59 -2.40
N SER A 68 17.96 10.18 -3.26
CA SER A 68 18.20 11.55 -3.71
C SER A 68 17.29 12.50 -2.94
N GLY A 69 17.76 12.97 -1.80
CA GLY A 69 17.16 14.12 -1.12
C GLY A 69 17.50 15.38 -1.90
N THR A 70 16.48 16.10 -2.36
CA THR A 70 16.43 17.57 -2.49
C THR A 70 15.06 17.98 -3.06
N ASP A 71 14.44 18.90 -2.33
CA ASP A 71 13.55 19.98 -2.75
C ASP A 71 12.28 19.70 -3.58
N GLU A 72 11.16 19.96 -2.90
CA GLU A 72 10.16 20.98 -3.23
C GLU A 72 9.82 21.21 -4.72
N GLN A 73 8.52 21.05 -5.01
CA GLN A 73 7.84 21.51 -6.23
C GLN A 73 8.14 20.74 -7.52
N GLN A 74 7.59 19.52 -7.64
CA GLN A 74 7.24 18.94 -8.93
C GLN A 74 6.14 17.87 -8.76
N HIS A 75 4.91 18.36 -8.76
CA HIS A 75 3.69 17.60 -8.98
C HIS A 75 3.84 16.94 -10.37
N GLU A 76 3.89 15.60 -10.44
CA GLU A 76 3.49 14.70 -11.55
C GLU A 76 4.38 13.48 -11.83
N GLN A 77 5.64 13.38 -11.35
CA GLN A 77 6.46 12.16 -11.59
C GLN A 77 7.38 11.76 -10.43
N SER A 78 7.02 12.12 -9.20
CA SER A 78 7.65 11.53 -8.03
C SER A 78 7.32 10.04 -8.00
N GLY A 79 8.33 9.16 -7.89
CA GLY A 79 8.19 7.70 -7.94
C GLY A 79 7.37 7.07 -6.81
N HIS A 80 6.37 7.75 -6.26
CA HIS A 80 5.43 7.27 -5.26
C HIS A 80 4.02 7.83 -5.49
N ARG A 81 2.98 7.01 -5.30
CA ARG A 81 1.56 7.40 -5.37
C ARG A 81 0.81 6.88 -4.15
N ILE A 82 0.03 7.74 -3.50
CA ILE A 82 -0.88 7.36 -2.42
C ILE A 82 -2.15 6.75 -3.05
N LEU A 83 -2.54 5.56 -2.59
CA LEU A 83 -3.71 4.87 -3.08
C LEU A 83 -4.98 5.26 -2.31
N PRO A 84 -6.11 5.55 -2.99
CA PRO A 84 -7.39 5.79 -2.34
C PRO A 84 -7.87 4.56 -1.57
N PRO A 85 -8.49 4.72 -0.38
CA PRO A 85 -8.87 3.60 0.49
C PRO A 85 -9.88 2.63 -0.14
N ASN A 86 -10.72 3.12 -1.07
CA ASN A 86 -11.77 2.34 -1.73
C ASN A 86 -11.35 1.80 -3.11
N GLU A 87 -10.13 2.10 -3.57
CA GLU A 87 -9.60 1.55 -4.83
C GLU A 87 -9.28 0.05 -4.62
N PRO A 88 -9.65 -0.84 -5.56
CA PRO A 88 -9.17 -2.22 -5.57
C PRO A 88 -7.65 -2.25 -5.71
N VAL A 89 -6.94 -2.94 -4.80
CA VAL A 89 -5.47 -2.93 -4.79
C VAL A 89 -4.87 -3.49 -6.09
N MET A 90 -5.58 -4.43 -6.71
CA MET A 90 -5.14 -5.07 -7.94
C MET A 90 -5.21 -4.15 -9.17
N ASP A 91 -6.02 -3.10 -9.15
CA ASP A 91 -6.07 -2.11 -10.22
C ASP A 91 -4.74 -1.33 -10.27
N SER A 92 -4.20 -0.96 -9.10
CA SER A 92 -2.86 -0.37 -8.99
C SER A 92 -1.78 -1.32 -9.51
N VAL A 93 -1.82 -2.61 -9.12
CA VAL A 93 -0.85 -3.62 -9.60
C VAL A 93 -0.92 -3.79 -11.11
N ALA A 94 -2.13 -3.79 -11.71
CA ALA A 94 -2.31 -3.90 -13.15
C ALA A 94 -1.67 -2.70 -13.88
N CYS A 95 -1.69 -1.51 -13.29
CA CYS A 95 -1.04 -0.32 -13.82
C CYS A 95 0.49 -0.35 -13.74
N TRP A 96 1.11 -1.30 -13.02
CA TRP A 96 2.58 -1.37 -12.95
C TRP A 96 3.21 -1.68 -14.31
N ASN A 97 2.50 -2.38 -15.19
CA ASN A 97 2.91 -2.67 -16.57
C ASN A 97 4.36 -3.19 -16.69
N GLY A 98 4.75 -4.10 -15.78
CA GLY A 98 6.10 -4.69 -15.72
C GLY A 98 7.14 -3.86 -14.94
N SER A 99 6.78 -2.67 -14.46
CA SER A 99 7.65 -1.86 -13.59
C SER A 99 7.84 -2.52 -12.23
N MET A 100 9.07 -2.53 -11.72
CA MET A 100 9.35 -2.97 -10.36
C MET A 100 8.88 -1.90 -9.36
N ARG A 101 7.78 -2.18 -8.67
CA ARG A 101 7.22 -1.32 -7.62
C ARG A 101 7.01 -2.11 -6.33
N ARG A 102 6.84 -1.38 -5.23
CA ARG A 102 6.57 -1.93 -3.90
C ARG A 102 5.47 -1.15 -3.19
N PHE A 103 4.73 -1.83 -2.33
CA PHE A 103 3.78 -1.19 -1.43
C PHE A 103 4.43 -0.84 -0.08
N VAL A 104 4.15 0.37 0.39
CA VAL A 104 4.63 0.91 1.66
C VAL A 104 3.43 1.48 2.42
N ILE A 105 3.21 1.04 3.65
CA ILE A 105 2.23 1.64 4.56
C ILE A 105 2.91 2.78 5.34
N ARG A 106 2.19 3.90 5.51
CA ARG A 106 2.63 5.03 6.33
C ARG A 106 1.51 5.50 7.26
N LYS A 107 1.84 5.89 8.49
CA LYS A 107 0.88 6.46 9.45
C LYS A 107 0.63 7.94 9.13
N LYS A 108 -0.64 8.33 8.99
CA LYS A 108 -1.10 9.72 8.86
C LYS A 108 -0.79 10.45 10.18
N GLY A 109 -0.12 11.60 10.10
CA GLY A 109 0.26 12.37 11.29
C GLY A 109 1.66 12.07 11.86
N ALA A 110 2.39 11.08 11.33
CA ALA A 110 3.83 10.96 11.61
C ALA A 110 4.65 12.09 10.93
N VAL A 111 4.03 12.83 10.01
CA VAL A 111 4.59 14.05 9.41
C VAL A 111 3.75 15.23 9.89
N ARG A 112 4.28 15.93 10.89
CA ARG A 112 3.80 17.26 11.28
C ARG A 112 4.19 18.20 10.14
N PHE A 113 3.29 18.44 9.19
CA PHE A 113 3.42 19.60 8.30
C PHE A 113 3.01 20.83 9.12
N GLU A 114 3.91 21.32 9.98
CA GLU A 114 3.81 22.70 10.44
C GLU A 114 4.36 23.59 9.34
N ILE A 115 3.51 24.43 8.78
CA ILE A 115 3.96 25.66 8.13
C ILE A 115 3.05 26.76 8.67
N PHE A 116 3.68 27.69 9.38
CA PHE A 116 3.14 28.98 9.80
C PHE A 116 3.02 29.92 8.61
#